data_AF-A0A645HL91-F1
#
_entry.id   AF-A0A645HL91-F1
#
_cell.length_a   1.000
_cell.length_b   1.000
_cell.length_c   1.000
_cell.angle_alpha   90.00
_cell.angle_beta   90.00
_cell.angle_gamma   90.00
#
_symmetry.space_group_name_H-M   'P 1'
#
loop_
_entity.id
_entity.type
_entity.pdbx_description
1 polymer ?
#
loop_
_entity_poly.entity_id
_entity_poly.type
_entity_poly.pdbx_seq_one_letter_code
_entity_poly.pdbx_strand_id
1 'polypeptide(L)' 'MMWKVPDIIANLSTMVRLEAGDLIYSGTPAGVGPLLRGDVLVAGVEGVGGLRARIV' A
#
# COMPACT_ATOMS: atom_id res chain seq x y z
N MET A 1 -6.83 9.58 -1.68
CA MET A 1 -7.47 8.30 -2.07
C MET A 1 -8.83 8.59 -2.65
N MET A 2 -9.26 7.81 -3.64
CA MET A 2 -10.60 7.96 -4.22
C MET A 2 -11.69 7.45 -3.28
N TRP A 3 -11.42 6.37 -2.53
CA TRP A 3 -12.34 5.77 -1.56
C TRP A 3 -11.77 5.82 -0.14
N LYS A 4 -12.62 5.82 0.89
CA LYS A 4 -12.18 5.74 2.29
C LYS A 4 -11.90 4.27 2.66
N VAL A 5 -11.08 4.05 3.69
CA VAL A 5 -10.74 2.70 4.17
C VAL A 5 -11.99 1.85 4.49
N PRO A 6 -13.03 2.35 5.19
CA PRO A 6 -14.23 1.56 5.44
C PRO A 6 -14.96 1.12 4.16
N ASP A 7 -14.97 1.97 3.13
CA ASP A 7 -15.64 1.68 1.85
C ASP A 7 -14.90 0.57 1.08
N ILE A 8 -13.56 0.59 1.11
CA ILE A 8 -12.73 -0.46 0.50
C ILE A 8 -13.01 -1.81 1.16
N ILE A 9 -13.02 -1.86 2.50
CA ILE A 9 -13.27 -3.10 3.26
C ILE A 9 -14.67 -3.63 2.97
N ALA A 10 -15.69 -2.76 3.04
CA ALA A 10 -17.07 -3.14 2.79
C ALA A 10 -17.25 -3.73 1.39
N ASN A 11 -16.75 -3.04 0.36
CA ASN A 11 -16.87 -3.51 -1.02
C ASN A 11 -16.10 -4.82 -1.25
N LEU A 12 -14.85 -4.92 -0.79
CA LEU A 12 -14.02 -6.12 -0.98
C LEU A 12 -14.63 -7.36 -0.33
N SER A 13 -15.24 -7.21 0.86
CA SER A 13 -15.88 -8.30 1.60
C SER A 13 -17.08 -8.93 0.89
N THR A 14 -17.66 -8.24 -0.11
CA THR A 14 -18.74 -8.81 -0.95
C THR A 14 -18.21 -9.73 -2.06
N MET A 15 -16.92 -9.59 -2.41
CA MET A 15 -16.29 -10.28 -3.52
C MET A 15 -15.47 -11.49 -3.05
N VAL A 16 -14.81 -11.35 -1.90
CA VAL A 16 -14.00 -12.39 -1.29
C VAL A 16 -14.23 -12.42 0.21
N ARG A 17 -14.11 -13.62 0.81
CA ARG A 17 -14.13 -13.76 2.27
C ARG A 17 -12.80 -13.25 2.82
N LEU A 18 -12.86 -12.26 3.70
CA LEU A 18 -11.70 -11.73 4.43
C LEU A 18 -11.45 -12.57 5.68
N GLU A 19 -10.18 -12.79 5.98
CA GLU A 19 -9.71 -13.53 7.15
C GLU A 19 -8.72 -12.71 7.99
N ALA A 20 -8.54 -13.13 9.24
CA ALA A 20 -7.56 -12.51 10.11
C ALA A 20 -6.13 -12.69 9.55
N GLY A 21 -5.42 -11.59 9.40
CA GLY A 21 -4.07 -11.56 8.82
C GLY A 21 -4.03 -11.13 7.35
N ASP A 22 -5.17 -10.98 6.68
CA ASP A 22 -5.22 -10.46 5.32
C ASP A 22 -4.72 -9.01 5.23
N LEU A 23 -4.02 -8.71 4.14
CA LEU A 23 -3.47 -7.38 3.86
C LEU A 23 -4.18 -6.73 2.67
N ILE A 24 -4.68 -5.51 2.88
CA ILE A 24 -5.32 -4.70 1.83
C ILE A 24 -4.41 -3.52 1.49
N TYR A 25 -3.91 -3.48 0.26
CA TYR A 25 -3.15 -2.36 -0.28
C TYR A 25 -4.12 -1.34 -0.88
N SER A 26 -4.35 -0.24 -0.17
CA SER A 26 -5.39 0.76 -0.45
C SER A 26 -5.07 1.73 -1.61
N GLY A 27 -3.99 1.47 -2.33
CA GLY A 27 -3.54 2.25 -3.50
C GLY A 27 -2.43 3.25 -3.16
N THR A 28 -1.89 3.86 -4.22
CA THR A 28 -0.78 4.81 -4.15
C THR A 28 -1.24 6.18 -4.66
N PRO A 29 -0.76 7.30 -4.09
CA PRO A 29 -0.94 8.62 -4.69
C PRO A 29 -0.32 8.70 -6.10
N ALA A 30 -0.60 9.81 -6.80
CA ALA A 30 0.09 10.11 -8.05
C ALA A 30 1.60 10.29 -7.86
N GLY A 31 2.38 10.12 -8.93
CA GLY A 31 3.83 10.30 -8.92
C GLY A 31 4.65 9.01 -8.86
N VAL A 32 4.04 7.86 -9.16
CA VAL A 32 4.78 6.61 -9.35
C VAL A 32 5.70 6.70 -10.58
N GLY A 33 6.89 6.12 -10.49
CA GLY A 33 7.91 6.13 -11.53
C GLY A 33 8.81 4.91 -11.45
N PRO A 34 9.66 4.69 -12.48
CA PRO A 34 10.56 3.55 -12.53
C PRO A 34 11.65 3.64 -11.44
N LEU A 35 12.08 2.46 -10.98
CA LEU A 35 13.27 2.30 -10.13
C LEU A 35 14.32 1.52 -10.93
N LEU A 36 15.59 1.85 -10.70
CA LEU A 36 16.74 1.23 -11.33
C LEU A 36 17.55 0.43 -10.31
N ARG A 37 18.34 -0.52 -10.81
CA ARG A 37 19.31 -1.25 -9.97
C ARG A 37 20.29 -0.27 -9.34
N GLY A 38 20.50 -0.42 -8.02
CA GLY A 38 21.31 0.48 -7.21
C GLY A 38 20.50 1.52 -6.44
N ASP A 39 19.25 1.78 -6.82
CA ASP A 39 18.40 2.76 -6.14
C ASP A 39 18.13 2.37 -4.68
N VAL A 40 17.97 3.38 -3.83
CA VAL A 40 17.51 3.21 -2.45
C VAL A 40 16.16 3.88 -2.29
N LEU A 41 15.12 3.05 -2.18
CA LEU A 41 13.76 3.48 -1.89
C LEU A 41 13.65 3.82 -0.40
N VAL A 42 13.08 4.99 -0.11
CA VAL A 42 12.68 5.42 1.23
C VAL A 42 11.20 5.79 1.16
N ALA A 43 10.39 5.15 2.00
CA ALA A 43 8.96 5.40 2.11
C ALA A 43 8.53 5.42 3.57
N GLY A 44 7.34 5.93 3.85
CA GLY A 44 6.79 5.90 5.19
C GLY A 44 5.38 6.48 5.26
N VAL A 45 4.70 6.18 6.36
CA VAL A 45 3.42 6.76 6.73
C VAL A 45 3.56 7.26 8.16
N GLU A 46 3.23 8.53 8.38
CA GLU A 46 3.26 9.15 9.70
C GLU A 46 2.42 8.36 10.71
N GLY A 47 2.98 8.11 11.89
CA GLY A 47 2.33 7.32 12.94
C GLY A 47 2.26 5.80 12.69
N VAL A 48 2.71 5.31 11.54
CA VAL A 48 2.74 3.86 11.23
C VAL A 48 4.18 3.34 11.16
N GLY A 49 5.04 3.98 10.38
CA GLY A 49 6.44 3.56 10.26
C GLY A 49 7.10 3.96 8.94
N GLY A 50 8.40 3.74 8.88
CA GLY A 50 9.23 3.94 7.69
C GLY A 50 9.69 2.62 7.07
N LEU A 51 9.95 2.66 5.76
CA LEU A 51 10.48 1.56 4.95
C LEU A 51 11.70 2.07 4.19
N ARG A 52 12.80 1.29 4.22
CA ARG A 52 13.98 1.53 3.39
C ARG A 52 14.36 0.24 2.67
N ALA A 53 14.47 0.29 1.35
CA ALA A 53 14.82 -0.87 0.53
C ALA A 53 15.88 -0.48 -0.52
N ARG A 54 16.84 -1.37 -0.79
CA ARG A 54 17.79 -1.21 -1.90
C ARG A 54 17.36 -2.11 -3.05
N ILE A 55 17.28 -1.54 -4.25
CA ILE A 55 17.00 -2.30 -5.46
C ILE A 55 18.31 -2.92 -5.93
N VAL A 56 18.40 -4.26 -5.87
CA VAL A 56 19.64 -5.01 -6.11
C VAL A 56 19.72 -5.65 -7.46
#